data_AF-A0A292YDM7-F1
#
_entry.id   AF-A0A292YDM7-F1
#
_cell.length_a   1.000
_cell.length_b   1.000
_cell.length_c   1.000
_cell.angle_alpha   90.00
_cell.angle_beta   90.00
_cell.angle_gamma   90.00
#
_symmetry.space_group_name_H-M   'P 1'
#
loop_
_entity.id
_entity.type
_entity.pdbx_description
1 polymer ?
#
loop_
_entity_poly.entity_id
_entity_poly.type
_entity_poly.pdbx_seq_one_letter_code
_entity_poly.pdbx_strand_id
1 'polypeptide(L)'
;MRAVEHLLEGKEPIQLEETNPLPPNARSLEKQLAETKYKLSLEYLKQNKKEEALRELDEALAFDPDNFVIRKQRWYIRYPEKFIPTIDFDWQQQILAQEKEEEAARREAECGPEGCAIPRT
;
A
#
# COMPACT_ATOMS: atom_id res chain seq x y z
N MET A 1 -29.80 -2.34 31.85
CA MET A 1 -29.54 -2.22 30.40
C MET A 1 -30.18 -0.95 29.81
N ARG A 2 -30.06 0.21 30.47
CA ARG A 2 -30.75 1.45 30.04
C ARG A 2 -30.06 2.19 28.89
N ALA A 3 -28.75 2.07 28.80
CA ALA A 3 -27.95 2.77 27.80
C ALA A 3 -28.24 2.30 26.36
N VAL A 4 -28.60 1.02 26.18
CA VAL A 4 -28.90 0.46 24.86
C VAL A 4 -30.27 0.94 24.36
N GLU A 5 -31.27 1.01 25.25
CA GLU A 5 -32.61 1.53 24.92
C GLU A 5 -32.57 3.00 24.50
N HIS A 6 -31.78 3.84 25.21
CA HIS A 6 -31.62 5.25 24.86
C HIS A 6 -30.94 5.49 23.50
N LEU A 7 -30.05 4.56 23.09
CA LEU A 7 -29.38 4.59 21.79
C LEU A 7 -30.35 4.29 20.64
N LEU A 8 -31.26 3.33 20.84
CA LEU A 8 -32.27 2.94 19.85
C LEU A 8 -33.39 3.99 19.72
N GLU A 9 -33.63 4.76 20.78
CA GLU A 9 -34.62 5.84 20.82
C GLU A 9 -34.10 7.19 20.26
N GLY A 10 -32.84 7.27 19.84
CA GLY A 10 -32.24 8.47 19.24
C GLY A 10 -32.11 9.66 20.20
N LYS A 11 -32.12 9.43 21.52
CA LYS A 11 -32.12 10.48 22.54
C LYS A 11 -30.72 11.03 22.86
N GLU A 12 -29.67 10.42 22.32
CA GLU A 12 -28.28 10.89 22.45
C GLU A 12 -27.61 10.83 21.08
N PRO A 13 -27.25 11.97 20.47
CA PRO A 13 -26.45 11.95 19.25
C PRO A 13 -25.06 11.42 19.60
N ILE A 14 -24.73 10.23 19.09
CA ILE A 14 -23.37 9.72 19.11
C ILE A 14 -22.56 10.63 18.18
N GLN A 15 -21.77 11.55 18.73
CA GLN A 15 -20.74 12.23 17.97
C GLN A 15 -19.55 11.28 17.86
N LEU A 16 -19.48 10.54 16.75
CA LEU A 16 -18.26 9.88 16.35
C LEU A 16 -17.34 10.98 15.83
N GLU A 17 -16.31 11.34 16.59
CA GLU A 17 -15.29 12.29 16.10
C GLU A 17 -14.61 11.67 14.88
N GLU A 18 -14.97 12.16 13.70
CA GLU A 18 -14.72 11.57 12.39
C GLU A 18 -13.29 11.82 11.87
N THR A 19 -12.39 12.29 12.74
CA THR A 19 -11.00 12.62 12.41
C THR A 19 -10.02 11.98 13.39
N ASN A 20 -10.09 10.67 13.59
CA ASN A 20 -8.92 9.99 14.14
C ASN A 20 -8.10 9.44 12.97
N PRO A 21 -7.03 10.12 12.52
CA PRO A 21 -6.06 9.46 11.65
C PRO A 21 -5.69 8.12 12.27
N LEU A 22 -5.43 7.10 11.44
CA LEU A 22 -4.92 5.80 11.88
C LEU A 22 -3.92 6.06 13.01
N PRO A 23 -4.06 5.37 14.17
CA PRO A 23 -3.16 5.62 15.29
C PRO A 23 -1.74 5.52 14.74
N PRO A 24 -0.79 6.36 15.17
CA PRO A 24 0.58 6.35 14.63
C PRO A 24 1.21 4.94 14.61
N ASN A 25 0.73 4.09 15.52
CA ASN A 25 1.06 2.68 15.66
C ASN A 25 0.60 1.80 14.48
N ALA A 26 -0.54 2.09 13.84
CA ALA A 26 -1.06 1.34 12.70
C ALA A 26 -0.21 1.57 11.44
N ARG A 27 0.16 2.83 11.15
CA ARG A 27 1.11 3.14 10.05
C ARG A 27 2.49 2.54 10.31
N SER A 28 2.88 2.41 11.58
CA SER A 28 4.09 1.69 11.99
C SER A 28 3.98 0.19 11.72
N LEU A 29 2.81 -0.41 11.97
CA LEU A 29 2.58 -1.84 11.73
C LEU A 29 2.57 -2.19 10.23
N GLU A 30 1.94 -1.37 9.39
CA GLU A 30 1.95 -1.55 7.93
C GLU A 30 3.38 -1.54 7.37
N LYS A 31 4.21 -0.60 7.82
CA LYS A 31 5.63 -0.55 7.45
C LYS A 31 6.41 -1.79 7.91
N GLN A 32 6.16 -2.26 9.13
CA GLN A 32 6.78 -3.50 9.62
C GLN A 32 6.34 -4.73 8.82
N LEU A 33 5.07 -4.76 8.40
CA LEU A 33 4.55 -5.82 7.54
C LEU A 33 5.19 -5.77 6.15
N ALA A 34 5.31 -4.58 5.55
CA ALA A 34 6.03 -4.38 4.29
C ALA A 34 7.49 -4.86 4.39
N GLU A 35 8.19 -4.50 5.46
CA GLU A 35 9.57 -4.94 5.71
C GLU A 35 9.66 -6.47 5.86
N THR A 36 8.71 -7.08 6.56
CA THR A 36 8.67 -8.54 6.76
C THR A 36 8.47 -9.27 5.43
N LYS A 37 7.55 -8.79 4.59
CA LYS A 37 7.30 -9.35 3.26
C LYS A 37 8.49 -9.16 2.32
N TYR A 38 9.13 -8.00 2.37
CA TYR A 38 10.39 -7.77 1.67
C TYR A 38 11.46 -8.80 2.08
N LYS A 39 11.67 -9.04 3.38
CA LYS A 39 12.61 -10.06 3.87
C LYS A 39 12.24 -11.47 3.39
N LEU A 40 10.96 -11.82 3.40
CA LEU A 40 10.48 -13.11 2.88
C LEU A 40 10.77 -13.25 1.38
N SER A 41 10.58 -12.19 0.59
CA SER A 41 10.93 -12.20 -0.83
C SER A 41 12.41 -12.49 -1.07
N LEU A 42 13.31 -11.95 -0.24
CA LEU A 42 14.74 -12.21 -0.34
C LEU A 42 15.06 -13.68 -0.07
N GLU A 43 14.33 -14.30 0.86
CA GLU A 43 14.47 -15.73 1.15
C GLU A 43 13.99 -16.60 -0.02
N TYR A 44 12.89 -16.21 -0.68
CA TYR A 44 12.45 -16.87 -1.91
C TYR A 44 13.47 -16.73 -3.05
N LEU A 45 14.10 -15.55 -3.20
CA LEU A 45 15.15 -15.34 -4.22
C LEU A 45 16.37 -16.23 -3.98
N LYS A 46 16.81 -16.42 -2.73
CA LYS A 46 17.91 -17.35 -2.40
C LYS A 46 17.59 -18.79 -2.82
N GLN A 47 16.31 -19.17 -2.78
CA GLN A 47 15.82 -20.47 -3.22
C GLN A 47 15.49 -20.53 -4.72
N ASN A 48 15.83 -19.47 -5.48
CA ASN A 48 15.52 -19.32 -6.91
C ASN A 48 14.02 -19.38 -7.24
N LYS A 49 13.15 -19.04 -6.27
CA LYS A 49 11.69 -18.97 -6.38
C LYS A 49 11.27 -17.54 -6.73
N LYS A 50 11.43 -17.17 -8.00
CA LYS A 50 11.27 -15.77 -8.44
C LYS A 50 9.82 -15.30 -8.39
N GLU A 51 8.89 -16.18 -8.73
CA GLU A 51 7.46 -15.89 -8.76
C GLU A 51 6.91 -15.66 -7.34
N GLU A 52 7.30 -16.50 -6.38
CA GLU A 52 7.00 -16.30 -4.96
C GLU A 52 7.58 -14.98 -4.45
N ALA A 53 8.83 -14.68 -4.79
CA ALA A 53 9.47 -13.43 -4.39
C ALA A 53 8.73 -12.20 -4.93
N LEU A 54 8.32 -12.25 -6.20
CA LEU A 54 7.56 -11.17 -6.82
C LEU A 54 6.21 -10.95 -6.13
N ARG A 55 5.49 -12.04 -5.78
CA ARG A 55 4.22 -11.94 -5.03
C ARG A 55 4.41 -11.24 -3.68
N GLU A 56 5.41 -11.63 -2.91
CA GLU A 56 5.67 -10.97 -1.62
C GLU A 56 6.09 -9.50 -1.78
N LEU A 57 6.83 -9.17 -2.84
CA LEU A 57 7.18 -7.78 -3.12
C LEU A 57 5.97 -6.95 -3.59
N ASP A 58 5.06 -7.53 -4.38
CA ASP A 58 3.81 -6.88 -4.78
C ASP A 58 2.97 -6.54 -3.53
N GLU A 59 2.84 -7.49 -2.60
CA GLU A 59 2.13 -7.27 -1.34
C GLU A 59 2.87 -6.27 -0.43
N ALA A 60 4.20 -6.34 -0.33
CA ALA A 60 4.99 -5.40 0.46
C ALA A 60 4.81 -3.95 -0.05
N LEU A 61 4.76 -3.77 -1.37
CA LEU A 61 4.56 -2.46 -1.99
C LEU A 61 3.15 -1.91 -1.73
N ALA A 62 2.14 -2.78 -1.64
CA ALA A 62 0.79 -2.35 -1.28
C ALA A 62 0.72 -1.74 0.14
N PHE A 63 1.54 -2.25 1.08
CA PHE A 63 1.63 -1.71 2.45
C PHE A 63 2.54 -0.48 2.57
N ASP A 64 3.56 -0.34 1.72
CA ASP A 64 4.47 0.82 1.71
C ASP A 64 4.76 1.28 0.26
N PRO A 65 3.80 1.97 -0.41
CA PRO A 65 3.93 2.34 -1.82
C PRO A 65 5.11 3.29 -2.11
N ASP A 66 5.52 4.07 -1.12
CA ASP A 66 6.65 5.01 -1.26
C ASP A 66 8.02 4.33 -1.12
N ASN A 67 8.05 3.02 -0.88
CA ASN A 67 9.29 2.27 -0.67
C ASN A 67 10.02 1.93 -1.98
N PHE A 68 10.97 2.79 -2.34
CA PHE A 68 11.79 2.61 -3.54
C PHE A 68 12.65 1.35 -3.54
N VAL A 69 13.00 0.78 -2.37
CA VAL A 69 13.80 -0.45 -2.31
C VAL A 69 12.96 -1.62 -2.84
N ILE A 70 11.72 -1.75 -2.37
CA ILE A 70 10.79 -2.79 -2.81
C ILE A 70 10.49 -2.65 -4.31
N ARG A 71 10.22 -1.41 -4.80
CA ARG A 71 9.99 -1.15 -6.23
C ARG A 71 11.17 -1.59 -7.09
N LYS A 72 12.38 -1.12 -6.75
CA LYS A 72 13.58 -1.46 -7.52
C LYS A 72 13.89 -2.96 -7.49
N GLN A 73 13.61 -3.64 -6.37
CA GLN A 73 13.79 -5.08 -6.29
C GLN A 73 12.86 -5.82 -7.26
N ARG A 74 11.57 -5.43 -7.34
CA ARG A 74 10.62 -5.99 -8.34
C ARG A 74 11.10 -5.74 -9.76
N TRP A 75 11.47 -4.51 -10.05
CA TRP A 75 11.95 -4.09 -11.36
C TRP A 75 13.20 -4.88 -11.77
N TYR A 76 14.15 -5.08 -10.86
CA TYR A 76 15.36 -5.86 -11.13
C TYR A 76 15.06 -7.32 -11.46
N ILE A 77 14.10 -7.94 -10.76
CA ILE A 77 13.71 -9.33 -11.03
C ILE A 77 13.07 -9.47 -12.42
N ARG A 78 12.25 -8.49 -12.82
CA ARG A 78 11.50 -8.51 -14.09
C ARG A 78 12.33 -8.06 -15.29
N TYR A 79 13.21 -7.08 -15.09
CA TYR A 79 13.96 -6.39 -16.15
C TYR A 79 15.44 -6.23 -15.75
N PRO A 80 16.18 -7.32 -15.53
CA PRO A 80 17.58 -7.25 -15.08
C PRO A 80 18.48 -6.47 -16.06
N GLU A 81 18.16 -6.48 -17.35
CA GLU A 81 18.86 -5.74 -18.40
C GLU A 81 18.79 -4.21 -18.23
N LYS A 82 17.84 -3.71 -17.45
CA LYS A 82 17.71 -2.27 -17.13
C LYS A 82 18.62 -1.83 -15.98
N PHE A 83 19.31 -2.76 -15.33
CA PHE A 83 20.18 -2.49 -14.19
C PHE A 83 21.64 -2.87 -14.44
N ILE A 84 21.93 -3.71 -15.44
CA ILE A 84 23.26 -4.27 -15.71
C ILE A 84 23.57 -4.18 -17.21
N PRO A 85 24.78 -3.73 -17.62
CA PRO A 85 25.92 -3.30 -16.78
C PRO A 85 25.80 -1.87 -16.26
N THR A 86 24.90 -1.08 -16.81
CA THR A 86 24.64 0.30 -16.41
C THR A 86 23.15 0.46 -16.16
N ILE A 87 22.82 1.23 -15.13
CA ILE A 87 21.43 1.48 -14.75
C ILE A 87 20.79 2.44 -15.76
N ASP A 88 19.65 2.04 -16.30
CA ASP A 88 18.81 2.86 -17.18
C ASP A 88 17.90 3.75 -16.31
N PHE A 89 18.38 4.95 -15.98
CA PHE A 89 17.65 5.89 -15.13
C PHE A 89 16.42 6.48 -15.82
N ASP A 90 16.47 6.69 -17.14
CA ASP A 90 15.35 7.24 -17.90
C ASP A 90 14.17 6.27 -17.87
N TRP A 91 14.44 4.98 -18.06
CA TRP A 91 13.44 3.94 -17.90
C TRP A 91 12.88 3.88 -16.48
N GLN A 92 13.72 3.99 -15.44
CA GLN A 92 13.24 4.02 -14.05
C GLN A 92 12.28 5.18 -13.77
N GLN A 93 12.52 6.36 -14.34
CA GLN A 93 11.62 7.50 -14.21
C GLN A 93 10.29 7.26 -14.94
N GLN A 94 10.35 6.70 -16.15
CA GLN A 94 9.16 6.40 -16.95
C GLN A 94 8.26 5.38 -16.25
N ILE A 95 8.82 4.25 -15.81
CA ILE A 95 8.02 3.20 -15.16
C ILE A 95 7.48 3.65 -13.80
N LEU A 96 8.23 4.47 -13.05
CA LEU A 96 7.75 5.06 -11.80
C LEU A 96 6.55 5.98 -12.03
N ALA A 97 6.63 6.84 -13.05
CA ALA A 97 5.54 7.74 -13.39
C ALA A 97 4.29 6.95 -13.76
N GLN A 98 4.44 5.90 -14.58
CA GLN A 98 3.35 5.00 -14.95
C GLN A 98 2.75 4.29 -13.72
N GLU A 99 3.56 3.62 -12.88
CA GLU A 99 3.06 2.92 -11.69
C GLU A 99 2.35 3.90 -10.73
N LYS A 100 2.85 5.13 -10.57
CA LYS A 100 2.20 6.15 -9.73
C LYS A 100 0.88 6.65 -10.31
N GLU A 101 0.80 6.81 -11.62
CA GLU A 101 -0.45 7.16 -12.30
C GLU A 101 -1.47 6.03 -12.16
N GLU A 102 -1.07 4.78 -12.34
CA GLU A 102 -1.91 3.60 -12.12
C GLU A 102 -2.39 3.49 -10.67
N GLU A 103 -1.51 3.73 -9.69
CA GLU A 103 -1.86 3.76 -8.27
C GLU A 103 -2.82 4.90 -7.93
N ALA A 104 -2.60 6.09 -8.50
CA ALA A 104 -3.49 7.22 -8.34
C ALA A 104 -4.86 6.94 -8.95
N ALA A 105 -4.90 6.40 -10.18
CA ALA A 105 -6.12 6.01 -10.86
C ALA A 105 -6.85 4.87 -10.14
N ARG A 106 -6.13 3.89 -9.57
CA ARG A 106 -6.72 2.83 -8.75
C ARG A 106 -7.29 3.38 -7.46
N ARG A 107 -6.55 4.28 -6.79
CA ARG A 107 -7.03 4.96 -5.57
C ARG A 107 -8.26 5.81 -5.87
N GLU A 108 -8.28 6.47 -7.02
CA GLU A 108 -9.43 7.20 -7.51
C GLU A 108 -10.59 6.24 -7.78
N ALA A 109 -10.38 5.12 -8.50
CA ALA A 109 -11.41 4.13 -8.83
C ALA A 109 -11.94 3.31 -7.63
N GLU A 110 -11.13 3.13 -6.58
CA GLU A 110 -11.60 2.61 -5.28
C GLU A 110 -12.62 3.56 -4.63
N CYS A 111 -12.70 4.83 -5.08
CA CYS A 111 -13.82 5.73 -4.87
C CYS A 111 -14.66 5.89 -6.16
N GLY A 112 -15.99 5.76 -6.07
CA GLY A 112 -16.86 5.92 -7.24
C GLY A 112 -16.90 7.34 -7.83
N PRO A 113 -17.62 7.57 -8.93
CA PRO A 113 -17.77 8.90 -9.60
C PRO A 113 -18.39 9.99 -8.70
N GLU A 114 -18.93 9.60 -7.54
CA GLU A 114 -19.44 10.47 -6.49
C GLU A 114 -18.31 11.12 -5.65
N GLY A 115 -17.05 10.81 -5.95
CA GLY A 115 -15.88 11.20 -5.16
C GLY A 115 -15.75 10.36 -3.88
N CYS A 116 -14.61 10.47 -3.20
CA CYS A 116 -14.52 10.00 -1.83
C CYS A 116 -15.36 10.93 -0.93
N ALA A 117 -16.66 10.69 -0.87
CA ALA A 117 -17.46 11.06 0.28
C ALA A 117 -17.14 10.05 1.39
N ILE A 118 -16.01 10.26 2.09
CA ILE A 118 -16.06 9.92 3.51
C ILE A 118 -17.19 10.82 4.05
N PRO A 119 -18.26 10.29 4.67
CA PRO A 119 -19.30 11.13 5.21
C PRO A 119 -18.63 12.26 6.01
N ARG A 120 -19.02 13.49 5.68
CA ARG A 120 -18.61 14.68 6.40
C ARG A 120 -19.67 14.91 7.46
N THR A 121 -19.29 14.75 8.71
CA THR A 121 -19.73 15.62 9.80
C THR A 121 -18.57 16.45 10.32
#